data_AF-A0A382RMR4-F1
#
_entry.id   AF-A0A382RMR4-F1
#
_cell.length_a   1.000
_cell.length_b   1.000
_cell.length_c   1.000
_cell.angle_alpha   90.00
_cell.angle_beta   90.00
_cell.angle_gamma   90.00
#
_symmetry.space_group_name_H-M   'P 1'
#
loop_
_entity.id
_entity.type
_entity.pdbx_description
1 polymer ?
#
loop_
_entity_poly.entity_id
_entity_poly.type
_entity_poly.pdbx_seq_one_letter_code
_entity_poly.pdbx_strand_id
1 'polypeptide(L)'
;MNPSVGCVIVKNNSVISSGRTSLNGRPHAEFNALKSRKNFKNSDLYVTMEPCTHYGVTPPCTNIISKKGIKRVFFSFNDIDKRTAKKLKTKLV
;
A
#
# COMPACT_ATOMS: atom_id res chain seq x y z
N MET A 1 0.94 -17.44 4.57
CA MET A 1 1.21 -16.50 5.67
C MET A 1 1.32 -15.11 5.06
N ASN A 2 0.73 -14.07 5.67
CA ASN A 2 0.88 -12.69 5.18
C ASN A 2 2.03 -12.00 5.94
N PRO A 3 2.90 -11.25 5.25
CA PRO A 3 4.07 -10.65 5.86
C PRO A 3 3.74 -9.46 6.76
N SER A 4 4.64 -9.18 7.71
CA SER A 4 4.63 -7.93 8.47
C SER A 4 5.08 -6.80 7.56
N VAL A 5 4.19 -5.83 7.31
CA VAL A 5 4.43 -4.69 6.43
C VAL A 5 4.07 -3.42 7.17
N GLY A 6 4.86 -2.37 6.98
CA GLY A 6 4.55 -1.00 7.44
C GLY A 6 4.23 -0.09 6.26
N CYS A 7 3.30 0.86 6.46
CA CYS A 7 2.92 1.84 5.46
C CYS A 7 2.75 3.23 6.08
N VAL A 8 3.24 4.26 5.39
CA VAL A 8 3.17 5.66 5.81
C VAL A 8 2.73 6.52 4.63
N ILE A 9 1.82 7.47 4.87
CA ILE A 9 1.33 8.42 3.87
C ILE A 9 1.85 9.81 4.21
N VAL A 10 2.54 10.43 3.25
CA VAL A 10 3.16 11.75 3.40
C VAL A 10 2.50 12.73 2.44
N LYS A 11 2.16 13.92 2.94
CA LYS A 11 1.65 15.03 2.15
C LYS A 11 2.19 16.34 2.71
N ASN A 12 2.67 17.23 1.85
CA ASN A 12 3.23 18.53 2.25
C ASN A 12 4.29 18.36 3.37
N ASN A 13 5.27 17.48 3.14
CA ASN A 13 6.36 17.17 4.07
C ASN A 13 5.91 16.69 5.46
N SER A 14 4.66 16.24 5.61
CA SER A 14 4.10 15.79 6.89
C SER A 14 3.51 14.39 6.76
N VAL A 15 3.69 13.56 7.79
CA VAL A 15 3.01 12.26 7.90
C VAL A 15 1.54 12.50 8.25
N ILE A 16 0.65 12.14 7.33
CA ILE A 16 -0.80 12.34 7.51
C ILE A 16 -1.55 11.07 7.91
N SER A 17 -0.94 9.90 7.73
CA SER A 17 -1.49 8.60 8.13
C SER A 17 -0.42 7.52 8.15
N SER A 18 -0.64 6.46 8.92
CA SER A 18 0.21 5.28 8.98
C SER A 18 -0.61 4.02 9.21
N GLY A 19 -0.01 2.86 8.92
CA GLY A 19 -0.63 1.56 9.12
C GLY A 19 0.40 0.44 9.14
N ARG A 20 0.02 -0.70 9.74
CA ARG A 20 0.75 -1.96 9.67
C ARG A 20 -0.17 -3.10 9.27
N THR A 21 0.38 -4.21 8.82
CA THR A 21 -0.40 -5.46 8.69
C THR A 21 -1.05 -5.79 10.04
N SER A 22 -2.36 -6.01 10.05
CA SER A 22 -3.08 -6.39 11.26
C SER A 22 -2.72 -7.79 11.75
N LEU A 23 -3.10 -8.11 12.99
CA LEU A 23 -3.02 -9.46 13.51
C LEU A 23 -3.72 -10.44 12.55
N ASN A 24 -3.19 -11.67 12.46
CA ASN A 24 -3.63 -12.70 11.50
C ASN A 24 -3.43 -12.33 10.03
N GLY A 25 -2.70 -11.26 9.73
CA GLY A 25 -2.25 -10.93 8.38
C GLY A 25 -3.21 -10.05 7.57
N ARG A 26 -4.39 -9.70 8.07
CA ARG A 26 -5.37 -8.85 7.36
C ARG A 26 -6.11 -7.92 8.32
N PRO A 27 -6.46 -6.68 7.90
CA PRO A 27 -6.10 -6.04 6.63
C PRO A 27 -4.59 -5.76 6.48
N HIS A 28 -4.16 -5.54 5.24
CA HIS A 28 -2.77 -5.15 4.92
C HIS A 28 -2.48 -3.72 5.37
N ALA A 29 -1.19 -3.37 5.45
CA ALA A 29 -0.72 -2.08 5.94
C ALA A 29 -1.27 -0.89 5.15
N GLU A 30 -1.31 -0.99 3.83
CA GLU A 30 -1.78 0.06 2.92
C GLU A 30 -3.27 0.34 3.12
N PHE A 31 -4.07 -0.71 3.30
CA PHE A 31 -5.48 -0.56 3.62
C PHE A 31 -5.65 0.14 4.98
N ASN A 32 -4.91 -0.30 6.00
CA ASN A 32 -4.97 0.31 7.32
C ASN A 32 -4.55 1.79 7.31
N ALA A 33 -3.55 2.16 6.51
CA ALA A 33 -3.12 3.54 6.33
C ALA A 33 -4.15 4.40 5.56
N LEU A 34 -4.90 3.81 4.63
CA LEU A 34 -5.81 4.53 3.72
C LEU A 34 -7.32 4.42 4.09
N LYS A 35 -7.72 3.60 5.06
CA LYS A 35 -9.14 3.36 5.38
C LYS A 35 -9.90 4.59 5.88
N SER A 36 -9.20 5.58 6.44
CA SER A 36 -9.83 6.81 6.93
C SER A 36 -10.42 7.68 5.81
N ARG A 37 -11.32 8.60 6.17
CA ARG A 37 -11.95 9.57 5.26
C ARG A 37 -11.07 10.80 4.95
N LYS A 38 -9.76 10.73 5.23
CA LYS A 38 -8.80 11.82 4.92
C LYS A 38 -8.61 11.99 3.42
N ASN A 39 -8.21 13.20 3.01
CA ASN A 39 -7.89 13.50 1.61
C ASN A 39 -6.43 13.11 1.27
N PHE A 40 -6.28 11.90 0.73
CA PHE A 40 -5.00 11.35 0.29
C PHE A 40 -4.61 11.73 -1.14
N LYS A 41 -5.46 12.46 -1.88
CA LYS A 41 -5.17 12.83 -3.26
C LYS A 41 -3.86 13.63 -3.33
N ASN A 42 -3.01 13.28 -4.29
CA ASN A 42 -1.68 13.85 -4.53
C ASN A 42 -0.67 13.65 -3.38
N SER A 43 -0.89 12.65 -2.50
CA SER A 43 0.07 12.29 -1.45
C SER A 43 1.04 11.21 -1.93
N ASP A 44 2.15 11.04 -1.23
CA ASP A 44 3.10 9.96 -1.43
C ASP A 44 2.84 8.82 -0.44
N LEU A 45 3.03 7.58 -0.88
CA LEU A 45 2.91 6.39 -0.05
C LEU A 45 4.27 5.70 0.03
N TYR A 46 4.72 5.44 1.25
CA TYR A 46 5.91 4.65 1.54
C TYR A 46 5.47 3.34 2.19
N VAL A 47 5.94 2.21 1.69
CA VAL A 47 5.57 0.89 2.20
C VAL A 47 6.80 -0.02 2.21
N THR A 48 6.93 -0.88 3.20
CA THR A 48 8.16 -1.67 3.35
C THR A 48 8.33 -2.75 2.28
N MET A 49 7.24 -3.16 1.60
CA MET A 49 7.23 -4.24 0.61
C MET A 49 6.34 -3.85 -0.58
N GLU A 50 6.62 -4.40 -1.76
CA GLU A 50 5.81 -4.25 -2.97
C GLU A 50 4.30 -4.48 -2.70
N PRO A 51 3.43 -3.48 -2.96
CA PRO A 51 1.99 -3.62 -2.81
C PRO A 51 1.40 -4.78 -3.62
N CYS A 52 0.52 -5.57 -3.00
CA CYS A 52 -0.09 -6.71 -3.69
C CYS A 52 -0.96 -6.27 -4.89
N THR A 53 -0.83 -7.01 -6.00
CA THR A 53 -1.50 -6.73 -7.29
C THR A 53 -2.54 -7.78 -7.68
N HIS A 54 -2.57 -8.92 -6.98
CA HIS A 54 -3.43 -10.04 -7.30
C HIS A 54 -4.77 -9.99 -6.53
N TYR A 55 -5.81 -10.57 -7.13
CA TYR A 55 -7.10 -10.76 -6.47
C TYR A 55 -7.10 -12.06 -5.66
N GLY A 56 -7.52 -11.98 -4.41
CA GLY A 56 -7.73 -13.12 -3.51
C GLY A 56 -8.95 -12.89 -2.64
N VAL A 57 -8.86 -13.22 -1.35
CA VAL A 57 -9.95 -12.98 -0.36
C VAL A 57 -10.33 -11.50 -0.26
N THR A 58 -9.36 -10.59 -0.40
CA THR A 58 -9.60 -9.14 -0.48
C THR A 58 -9.09 -8.61 -1.82
N PRO A 59 -9.62 -7.46 -2.29
CA PRO A 59 -9.03 -6.74 -3.41
C PRO A 59 -7.55 -6.40 -3.16
N PRO A 60 -6.75 -6.24 -4.22
CA PRO A 60 -5.34 -5.87 -4.11
C PRO A 60 -5.16 -4.47 -3.52
N CYS A 61 -4.03 -4.25 -2.85
CA CYS A 61 -3.71 -2.95 -2.24
C CYS A 61 -3.55 -1.86 -3.31
N THR A 62 -3.08 -2.21 -4.51
CA THR A 62 -3.00 -1.27 -5.64
C THR A 62 -4.36 -0.65 -6.00
N ASN A 63 -5.48 -1.34 -5.77
CA ASN A 63 -6.82 -0.77 -6.01
C ASN A 63 -7.13 0.38 -5.07
N ILE A 64 -6.90 0.23 -3.75
CA ILE A 64 -7.17 1.31 -2.80
C ILE A 64 -6.19 2.47 -2.97
N ILE A 65 -4.93 2.18 -3.28
CA ILE A 65 -3.90 3.19 -3.58
C ILE A 65 -4.34 4.06 -4.75
N SER A 66 -4.74 3.44 -5.87
CA SER A 66 -5.23 4.16 -7.05
C SER A 66 -6.52 4.92 -6.74
N LYS A 67 -7.50 4.29 -6.07
CA LYS A 67 -8.78 4.92 -5.70
C LYS A 67 -8.61 6.16 -4.81
N LYS A 68 -7.60 6.17 -3.95
CA LYS A 68 -7.31 7.29 -3.04
C LYS A 68 -6.50 8.42 -3.69
N GLY A 69 -6.07 8.24 -4.94
CA GLY A 69 -5.33 9.25 -5.69
C GLY A 69 -3.92 9.50 -5.17
N ILE A 70 -3.26 8.44 -4.67
CA ILE A 70 -1.83 8.49 -4.32
C ILE A 70 -1.03 8.80 -5.59
N LYS A 71 -0.09 9.75 -5.49
CA LYS A 71 0.71 10.24 -6.62
C LYS A 71 1.88 9.32 -6.91
N ARG A 72 2.60 8.92 -5.87
CA ARG A 72 3.83 8.12 -5.95
C ARG A 72 3.84 7.06 -4.87
N VAL A 73 4.36 5.88 -5.21
CA VAL A 73 4.54 4.77 -4.29
C VAL A 73 6.01 4.40 -4.23
N PHE A 74 6.56 4.41 -3.02
CA PHE A 74 7.92 4.00 -2.71
C PHE A 74 7.89 2.71 -1.91
N PHE A 75 8.67 1.71 -2.32
CA PHE A 75 8.82 0.45 -1.60
C PHE A 75 10.25 -0.08 -1.58
N SER A 76 10.62 -0.83 -0.54
CA SER A 76 12.01 -1.22 -0.32
C SER A 76 12.44 -2.46 -1.11
N PHE A 77 11.58 -3.47 -1.25
CA PHE A 77 11.90 -4.70 -1.97
C PHE A 77 10.65 -5.32 -2.63
N ASN A 78 10.89 -6.12 -3.66
CA ASN A 78 9.83 -6.84 -4.38
C ASN A 78 9.24 -7.96 -3.52
N ASP A 79 7.94 -8.21 -3.67
CA ASP A 79 7.31 -9.37 -3.04
C ASP A 79 7.92 -10.66 -3.63
N ILE A 80 8.04 -11.71 -2.83
CA ILE A 80 8.49 -13.03 -3.28
C ILE A 80 7.34 -13.89 -3.81
N ASP A 81 6.10 -13.53 -3.48
CA ASP A 81 4.91 -14.20 -4.00
C ASP A 81 4.83 -14.00 -5.52
N LYS A 82 4.95 -15.09 -6.29
CA LYS A 82 4.89 -15.10 -7.77
C LYS A 82 3.65 -14.41 -8.34
N ARG A 83 2.57 -14.27 -7.55
CA ARG A 83 1.35 -13.58 -7.96
C ARG A 83 1.52 -12.05 -7.94
N THR A 84 2.38 -11.51 -7.07
CA THR A 84 2.65 -10.07 -6.92
C THR A 84 3.99 -9.66 -7.52
N ALA A 85 5.04 -10.46 -7.30
CA ALA A 85 6.43 -10.15 -7.56
C ALA A 85 6.68 -9.46 -8.91
N LYS A 86 7.18 -8.22 -8.86
CA LYS A 86 7.52 -7.38 -10.03
C LYS A 86 6.35 -7.10 -10.96
N LYS A 87 5.12 -7.07 -10.45
CA LYS A 87 3.90 -6.83 -11.24
C LYS A 87 3.26 -5.47 -11.00
N LEU A 88 3.87 -4.61 -10.18
CA LEU A 88 3.42 -3.22 -10.13
C LEU A 88 3.58 -2.55 -11.50
N LYS A 89 2.48 -2.00 -12.00
CA LYS A 89 2.48 -1.22 -13.24
C LYS A 89 3.16 0.13 -12.97
N THR A 90 3.96 0.59 -13.92
CA THR A 90 4.74 1.84 -13.88
C THR A 90 3.91 3.08 -13.53
N LYS A 91 2.59 3.05 -13.70
CA LYS A 91 1.68 4.17 -13.41
C LYS A 91 1.52 4.50 -11.91
N LEU A 92 2.12 3.73 -11.02
CA LEU A 92 2.10 3.93 -9.56
C LEU A 92 3.45 4.36 -8.97
N VAL A 93 4.51 4.41 -9.78
CA VAL A 93 5.87 4.79 -9.37
C VAL A 93 6.23 6.14 -10.00
#